data_AF-F6BL51-F1
#
_entry.id   AF-F6BL51-F1
#
_cell.length_a   1.000
_cell.length_b   1.000
_cell.length_c   1.000
_cell.angle_alpha   90.00
_cell.angle_beta   90.00
_cell.angle_gamma   90.00
#
_symmetry.space_group_name_H-M   'P 1'
#
loop_
_entity.id
_entity.type
_entity.pdbx_description
1 polymer ?
#
loop_
_entity_poly.entity_id
_entity_poly.type
_entity_poly.pdbx_seq_one_letter_code
_entity_poly.pdbx_strand_id
1 'polypeptide(L)'
;MKKIMIILILLFMVIPVYAFANDAGYEGGIANEYEYKEVVFITGSPVVFDGKLTVSQSTRSGTTTSTYRYQLSSSDGGKLTRTLTFTTVDTPKDQYNQVQSNTTLSRFSETITEGGKVYRLSSYDFNGSDIKSINPGVDYFAGNFAGRKVYTLNNNGGTIVVDITDKTVGYSHAYGSVKTQQINYTIEGKTVSNNTNISWSGTANVNVSFTVSSDLQYVTNDPNYISFRGGYLLSQAGQDVMTYTYDLPEFDGSGNVIGRNTGSSSASLDEVPQEKRLVVPDVRDINGTWGYDDILKLMSMEIFPNDSKYFGPKLPITRTDFTVAVAKAINLAPYTVPKMTGYSKSKTAEVSPFVDVSTSDSNYGYIKAASQAGLISGTAPNQFSPDKPLTRAEAAVIFIRALGLSNLAPSGNFNTGFKDDFSIPAWAKRDIYVANEIGLLEGDSYGNIDANDTLTREEAAAMISRMIDFMMKDLTVDYVQKVINY
;
A
#
# COMPACT_ATOMS: atom_id res chain seq x y z
N MET A 1 1.82 -36.04 -3.47
CA MET A 1 0.69 -35.93 -2.54
C MET A 1 0.11 -34.52 -2.65
N LYS A 2 -1.20 -34.41 -2.87
CA LYS A 2 -1.92 -33.16 -3.18
C LYS A 2 -1.72 -32.15 -2.04
N LYS A 3 -1.04 -31.03 -2.32
CA LYS A 3 -0.96 -29.88 -1.40
C LYS A 3 -2.32 -29.18 -1.39
N ILE A 4 -2.80 -28.93 -0.18
CA ILE A 4 -4.11 -28.39 0.14
C ILE A 4 -4.20 -26.97 -0.44
N MET A 5 -5.17 -26.80 -1.34
CA MET A 5 -5.63 -25.50 -1.84
C MET A 5 -6.09 -24.69 -0.62
N ILE A 6 -5.34 -23.64 -0.29
CA ILE A 6 -5.71 -22.68 0.76
C ILE A 6 -6.96 -21.97 0.27
N ILE A 7 -8.11 -22.42 0.77
CA ILE A 7 -9.34 -21.64 0.72
C ILE A 7 -9.12 -20.55 1.77
N LEU A 8 -8.76 -19.35 1.29
CA LEU A 8 -8.84 -18.12 2.05
C LEU A 8 -10.32 -17.96 2.44
N ILE A 9 -10.66 -18.41 3.65
CA ILE A 9 -11.98 -18.13 4.23
C ILE A 9 -12.01 -16.62 4.42
N LEU A 10 -12.84 -15.98 3.62
CA LEU A 10 -13.20 -14.57 3.69
C LEU A 10 -13.85 -14.34 5.06
N LEU A 11 -13.01 -14.12 6.07
CA LEU A 11 -13.44 -13.48 7.30
C LEU A 11 -13.82 -12.07 6.87
N PHE A 12 -15.06 -11.66 7.15
CA PHE A 12 -15.44 -10.25 7.16
C PHE A 12 -14.57 -9.54 8.22
N MET A 13 -13.31 -9.26 7.88
CA MET A 13 -12.69 -8.05 8.36
C MET A 13 -13.54 -6.97 7.72
N VAL A 14 -14.22 -6.20 8.56
CA VAL A 14 -14.60 -4.85 8.20
C VAL A 14 -13.27 -4.15 7.96
N ILE A 15 -12.70 -4.31 6.76
CA ILE A 15 -11.65 -3.43 6.29
C ILE A 15 -12.36 -2.08 6.27
N PRO A 16 -11.93 -1.10 7.08
CA PRO A 16 -12.50 0.22 7.01
C PRO A 16 -12.45 0.72 5.57
N VAL A 17 -13.34 1.66 5.29
CA VAL A 17 -13.85 2.19 4.00
C VAL A 17 -12.80 2.62 2.94
N TYR A 18 -11.51 2.31 3.11
CA TYR A 18 -10.38 2.65 2.23
C TYR A 18 -10.35 1.94 0.87
N ALA A 19 -11.46 1.34 0.43
CA ALA A 19 -11.60 0.91 -0.96
C ALA A 19 -11.63 2.08 -1.96
N PHE A 20 -11.85 3.32 -1.47
CA PHE A 20 -11.82 4.52 -2.31
C PHE A 20 -10.39 5.06 -2.55
N ALA A 21 -9.53 5.05 -1.53
CA ALA A 21 -8.21 5.70 -1.55
C ALA A 21 -7.15 5.13 -2.51
N ASN A 22 -7.45 4.10 -3.31
CA ASN A 22 -6.47 3.47 -4.21
C ASN A 22 -7.04 3.03 -5.58
N ASP A 23 -8.32 3.30 -5.85
CA ASP A 23 -9.01 2.77 -7.02
C ASP A 23 -9.91 3.79 -7.71
N ALA A 24 -9.31 4.91 -8.14
CA ALA A 24 -9.92 5.85 -9.07
C ALA A 24 -9.98 5.32 -10.53
N GLY A 25 -9.70 4.03 -10.73
CA GLY A 25 -9.69 3.37 -12.04
C GLY A 25 -8.38 3.55 -12.80
N TYR A 26 -8.46 3.50 -14.14
CA TYR A 26 -7.32 3.53 -15.07
C TYR A 26 -7.29 4.82 -15.91
N GLU A 27 -8.03 5.85 -15.47
CA GLU A 27 -8.34 7.03 -16.28
C GLU A 27 -7.53 8.26 -15.88
N GLY A 28 -6.68 8.14 -14.86
CA GLY A 28 -5.80 9.22 -14.42
C GLY A 28 -6.49 10.31 -13.60
N GLY A 29 -7.65 10.01 -13.00
CA GLY A 29 -8.33 10.91 -12.08
C GLY A 29 -7.99 10.66 -10.62
N ILE A 30 -8.41 11.60 -9.78
CA ILE A 30 -8.27 11.62 -8.31
C ILE A 30 -9.65 11.62 -7.67
N ALA A 31 -9.77 11.08 -6.45
CA ALA A 31 -11.04 11.02 -5.74
C ALA A 31 -10.89 11.25 -4.23
N ASN A 32 -12.00 11.64 -3.60
CA ASN A 32 -12.20 11.49 -2.16
C ASN A 32 -13.62 10.96 -1.91
N GLU A 33 -14.11 11.08 -0.67
CA GLU A 33 -15.43 10.55 -0.28
C GLU A 33 -16.61 11.26 -0.97
N TYR A 34 -16.38 12.44 -1.55
CA TYR A 34 -17.44 13.31 -2.08
C TYR A 34 -17.38 13.49 -3.60
N GLU A 35 -16.17 13.57 -4.16
CA GLU A 35 -15.97 13.89 -5.56
C GLU A 35 -14.84 13.09 -6.21
N TYR A 36 -14.94 12.98 -7.54
CA TYR A 36 -13.90 12.52 -8.43
C TYR A 36 -13.60 13.63 -9.43
N LYS A 37 -12.32 13.79 -9.79
CA LYS A 37 -11.85 14.79 -10.75
C LYS A 37 -10.85 14.18 -11.72
N GLU A 38 -10.96 14.50 -13.00
CA GLU A 38 -10.02 14.09 -14.04
C GLU A 38 -9.87 15.15 -15.13
N VAL A 39 -8.82 15.02 -15.95
CA VAL A 39 -8.60 15.87 -17.11
C VAL A 39 -8.75 15.07 -18.41
N VAL A 40 -9.45 15.67 -19.38
CA VAL A 40 -9.70 15.10 -20.69
C VAL A 40 -9.09 16.00 -21.76
N PHE A 41 -8.40 15.41 -22.73
CA PHE A 41 -7.63 16.16 -23.74
C PHE A 41 -8.19 16.09 -25.17
N ILE A 42 -9.28 15.34 -25.40
CA ILE A 42 -9.80 15.03 -26.75
C ILE A 42 -10.44 16.23 -27.48
N THR A 43 -10.64 17.35 -26.78
CA THR A 43 -11.25 18.56 -27.34
C THR A 43 -10.23 19.46 -28.04
N GLY A 44 -8.92 19.19 -27.87
CA GLY A 44 -7.84 20.07 -28.32
C GLY A 44 -7.37 21.06 -27.25
N SER A 45 -7.99 21.06 -26.08
CA SER A 45 -7.55 21.78 -24.88
C SER A 45 -7.84 20.89 -23.67
N PRO A 46 -7.08 21.00 -22.57
CA PRO A 46 -7.39 20.25 -21.37
C PRO A 46 -8.75 20.71 -20.80
N VAL A 47 -9.64 19.77 -20.53
CA VAL A 47 -10.94 20.03 -19.90
C VAL A 47 -11.01 19.22 -18.62
N VAL A 48 -11.16 19.92 -17.49
CA VAL A 48 -11.34 19.28 -16.18
C VAL A 48 -12.80 18.91 -16.00
N PHE A 49 -13.04 17.65 -15.68
CA PHE A 49 -14.34 17.12 -15.30
C PHE A 49 -14.32 16.70 -13.84
N ASP A 50 -15.37 17.06 -13.10
CA ASP A 50 -15.59 16.58 -11.74
C ASP A 50 -17.04 16.16 -11.48
N GLY A 51 -17.23 15.35 -10.44
CA GLY A 51 -18.54 14.83 -10.07
C GLY A 51 -18.42 13.50 -9.34
N LYS A 52 -19.35 12.58 -9.63
CA LYS A 52 -19.48 11.34 -8.86
C LYS A 52 -18.81 10.16 -9.56
N LEU A 53 -17.95 9.46 -8.82
CA LEU A 53 -17.50 8.10 -9.11
C LEU A 53 -18.26 7.09 -8.25
N THR A 54 -18.63 5.95 -8.82
CA THR A 54 -19.12 4.79 -8.07
C THR A 54 -18.43 3.54 -8.53
N VAL A 55 -17.80 2.83 -7.59
CA VAL A 55 -17.05 1.60 -7.84
C VAL A 55 -17.82 0.42 -7.24
N SER A 56 -17.97 -0.66 -8.01
CA SER A 56 -18.52 -1.92 -7.53
C SER A 56 -17.59 -3.07 -7.90
N GLN A 57 -17.18 -3.88 -6.94
CA GLN A 57 -16.26 -4.99 -7.14
C GLN A 57 -16.86 -6.33 -6.70
N SER A 58 -16.47 -7.40 -7.37
CA SER A 58 -16.79 -8.76 -6.96
C SER A 58 -15.65 -9.72 -7.29
N THR A 59 -15.23 -10.54 -6.32
CA THR A 59 -14.16 -11.52 -6.51
C THR A 59 -14.70 -12.93 -6.42
N ARG A 60 -14.34 -13.78 -7.39
CA ARG A 60 -14.68 -15.20 -7.41
C ARG A 60 -13.52 -16.00 -7.98
N SER A 61 -13.04 -16.98 -7.21
CA SER A 61 -12.01 -17.94 -7.66
C SER A 61 -10.72 -17.32 -8.23
N GLY A 62 -10.23 -16.23 -7.61
CA GLY A 62 -9.02 -15.52 -8.08
C GLY A 62 -9.26 -14.54 -9.24
N THR A 63 -10.50 -14.37 -9.68
CA THR A 63 -10.88 -13.35 -10.65
C THR A 63 -11.68 -12.25 -9.96
N THR A 64 -11.24 -11.01 -10.09
CA THR A 64 -11.94 -9.81 -9.62
C THR A 64 -12.55 -9.06 -10.79
N THR A 65 -13.83 -8.74 -10.70
CA THR A 65 -14.53 -7.88 -11.65
C THR A 65 -14.80 -6.53 -10.98
N SER A 66 -14.27 -5.45 -11.55
CA SER A 66 -14.43 -4.08 -11.04
C SER A 66 -15.19 -3.25 -12.06
N THR A 67 -16.29 -2.62 -11.64
CA THR A 67 -17.07 -1.71 -12.49
C THR A 67 -17.04 -0.30 -11.93
N TYR A 68 -16.65 0.64 -12.77
CA TYR A 68 -16.55 2.07 -12.48
C TYR A 68 -17.63 2.80 -13.25
N ARG A 69 -18.36 3.67 -12.56
CA ARG A 69 -19.40 4.53 -13.16
C ARG A 69 -19.10 5.98 -12.83
N TYR A 70 -19.00 6.80 -13.87
CA TYR A 70 -18.66 8.22 -13.77
C TYR A 70 -19.83 9.05 -14.26
N GLN A 71 -20.15 10.09 -13.48
CA GLN A 71 -21.14 11.11 -13.81
C GLN A 71 -20.53 12.47 -13.47
N LEU A 72 -19.90 13.09 -14.46
CA LEU A 72 -19.08 14.29 -14.28
C LEU A 72 -19.55 15.44 -15.15
N SER A 73 -19.18 16.66 -14.76
CA SER A 73 -19.42 17.92 -15.45
C SER A 73 -18.15 18.76 -15.51
N SER A 74 -18.06 19.63 -16.51
CA SER A 74 -17.03 20.68 -16.58
C SER A 74 -17.60 22.03 -16.15
N SER A 75 -16.72 22.99 -15.84
CA SER A 75 -17.12 24.38 -15.52
C SER A 75 -17.90 25.05 -16.64
N ASP A 76 -17.67 24.63 -17.89
CA ASP A 76 -18.24 25.22 -19.10
C ASP A 76 -19.56 24.54 -19.52
N GLY A 77 -20.11 23.68 -18.64
CA GLY A 77 -21.40 23.01 -18.85
C GLY A 77 -21.32 21.72 -19.66
N GLY A 78 -20.11 21.23 -19.93
CA GLY A 78 -19.89 19.91 -20.51
C GLY A 78 -20.26 18.78 -19.55
N LYS A 79 -20.38 17.58 -20.10
CA LYS A 79 -20.77 16.36 -19.37
C LYS A 79 -19.95 15.18 -19.81
N LEU A 80 -19.57 14.34 -18.85
CA LEU A 80 -18.95 13.05 -19.10
C LEU A 80 -19.75 11.97 -18.37
N THR A 81 -20.24 10.99 -19.13
CA THR A 81 -20.85 9.78 -18.57
C THR A 81 -20.08 8.58 -19.05
N ARG A 82 -19.64 7.74 -18.11
CA ARG A 82 -18.78 6.60 -18.43
C ARG A 82 -19.13 5.39 -17.57
N THR A 83 -19.07 4.20 -18.15
CA THR A 83 -19.12 2.93 -17.43
C THR A 83 -18.06 1.99 -17.99
N LEU A 84 -17.15 1.53 -17.14
CA LEU A 84 -16.08 0.59 -17.51
C LEU A 84 -16.14 -0.61 -16.59
N THR A 85 -16.01 -1.81 -17.15
CA THR A 85 -15.90 -3.04 -16.36
C THR A 85 -14.61 -3.76 -16.71
N PHE A 86 -13.71 -3.86 -15.74
CA PHE A 86 -12.46 -4.58 -15.84
C PHE A 86 -12.56 -5.95 -15.18
N THR A 87 -11.82 -6.91 -15.72
CA THR A 87 -11.62 -8.24 -15.16
C THR A 87 -10.15 -8.45 -14.91
N THR A 88 -9.80 -8.66 -13.65
CA THR A 88 -8.45 -8.92 -13.15
C THR A 88 -8.33 -10.39 -12.76
N VAL A 89 -7.35 -11.10 -13.29
CA VAL A 89 -7.07 -12.50 -12.94
C VAL A 89 -5.76 -12.57 -12.17
N ASP A 90 -5.83 -12.98 -10.91
CA ASP A 90 -4.67 -13.14 -10.04
C ASP A 90 -4.12 -14.57 -10.14
N THR A 91 -2.82 -14.67 -10.42
CA THR A 91 -2.08 -15.92 -10.51
C THR A 91 -1.00 -15.93 -9.43
N PRO A 92 -1.21 -16.64 -8.32
CA PRO A 92 -0.18 -16.82 -7.30
C PRO A 92 1.07 -17.51 -7.87
N LYS A 93 2.24 -17.00 -7.46
CA LYS A 93 3.57 -17.51 -7.77
C LYS A 93 4.29 -17.79 -6.45
N ASP A 94 3.78 -18.77 -5.71
CA ASP A 94 4.22 -19.08 -4.33
C ASP A 94 5.74 -19.26 -4.18
N GLN A 95 6.41 -19.78 -5.22
CA GLN A 95 7.88 -19.96 -5.23
C GLN A 95 8.66 -18.64 -5.11
N TYR A 96 8.03 -17.53 -5.49
CA TYR A 96 8.63 -16.19 -5.51
C TYR A 96 7.96 -15.26 -4.50
N ASN A 97 7.00 -15.77 -3.71
CA ASN A 97 6.15 -14.97 -2.83
C ASN A 97 5.48 -13.79 -3.55
N GLN A 98 5.00 -14.05 -4.77
CA GLN A 98 4.44 -13.02 -5.65
C GLN A 98 3.05 -13.40 -6.14
N VAL A 99 2.27 -12.39 -6.52
CA VAL A 99 1.04 -12.53 -7.29
C VAL A 99 1.22 -11.77 -8.59
N GLN A 100 0.98 -12.44 -9.71
CA GLN A 100 0.90 -11.81 -11.02
C GLN A 100 -0.56 -11.58 -11.37
N SER A 101 -0.92 -10.37 -11.74
CA SER A 101 -2.29 -10.00 -12.10
C SER A 101 -2.35 -9.56 -13.55
N ASN A 102 -3.34 -10.05 -14.29
CA ASN A 102 -3.63 -9.59 -15.65
C ASN A 102 -5.01 -8.96 -15.68
N THR A 103 -5.10 -7.74 -16.19
CA THR A 103 -6.34 -6.95 -16.24
C THR A 103 -6.77 -6.72 -17.67
N THR A 104 -8.04 -6.98 -17.96
CA THR A 104 -8.65 -6.78 -19.27
C THR A 104 -9.94 -5.98 -19.14
N LEU A 105 -10.28 -5.23 -20.19
CA LEU A 105 -11.56 -4.52 -20.25
C LEU A 105 -12.62 -5.43 -20.87
N SER A 106 -13.69 -5.68 -20.11
CA SER A 106 -14.78 -6.56 -20.53
C SER A 106 -15.98 -5.80 -21.08
N ARG A 107 -16.20 -4.55 -20.63
CA ARG A 107 -17.31 -3.69 -21.06
C ARG A 107 -16.89 -2.24 -20.99
N PHE A 108 -17.32 -1.44 -21.96
CA PHE A 108 -17.14 0.00 -21.96
C PHE A 108 -18.36 0.72 -22.53
N SER A 109 -18.59 1.92 -22.01
CA SER A 109 -19.50 2.93 -22.55
C SER A 109 -18.99 4.29 -22.10
N GLU A 110 -18.85 5.24 -23.00
CA GLU A 110 -18.44 6.59 -22.66
C GLU A 110 -19.05 7.59 -23.64
N THR A 111 -19.54 8.71 -23.11
CA THR A 111 -20.00 9.86 -23.88
C THR A 111 -19.55 11.13 -23.20
N ILE A 112 -18.89 11.98 -23.99
CA ILE A 112 -18.41 13.29 -23.56
C ILE A 112 -19.08 14.35 -24.41
N THR A 113 -19.62 15.39 -23.79
CA THR A 113 -20.17 16.56 -24.46
C THR A 113 -19.45 17.79 -23.97
N GLU A 114 -18.88 18.57 -24.89
CA GLU A 114 -18.11 19.77 -24.55
C GLU A 114 -18.10 20.73 -25.74
N GLY A 115 -18.25 22.05 -25.51
CA GLY A 115 -18.25 23.05 -26.59
C GLY A 115 -19.23 22.75 -27.75
N GLY A 116 -20.41 22.18 -27.46
CA GLY A 116 -21.41 21.79 -28.47
C GLY A 116 -21.07 20.55 -29.31
N LYS A 117 -19.93 19.89 -29.03
CA LYS A 117 -19.50 18.64 -29.67
C LYS A 117 -19.86 17.44 -28.79
N VAL A 118 -20.16 16.31 -29.43
CA VAL A 118 -20.44 15.04 -28.76
C VAL A 118 -19.43 13.99 -29.24
N TYR A 119 -18.66 13.45 -28.30
CA TYR A 119 -17.66 12.41 -28.49
C TYR A 119 -18.22 11.10 -27.92
N ARG A 120 -18.38 10.08 -28.77
CA ARG A 120 -18.86 8.75 -28.36
C ARG A 120 -17.76 7.72 -28.53
N LEU A 121 -17.40 7.05 -27.43
CA LEU A 121 -16.42 5.98 -27.46
C LEU A 121 -16.97 4.80 -28.26
N SER A 122 -16.29 4.50 -29.36
CA SER A 122 -16.69 3.50 -30.34
C SER A 122 -15.93 2.19 -30.16
N SER A 123 -14.66 2.26 -29.75
CA SER A 123 -13.88 1.11 -29.32
C SER A 123 -12.93 1.49 -28.17
N TYR A 124 -12.64 0.52 -27.32
CA TYR A 124 -11.62 0.63 -26.29
C TYR A 124 -10.91 -0.71 -26.13
N ASP A 125 -9.66 -0.77 -26.60
CA ASP A 125 -8.75 -1.87 -26.31
C ASP A 125 -7.98 -1.56 -25.03
N PHE A 126 -7.81 -2.55 -24.16
CA PHE A 126 -7.09 -2.39 -22.91
C PHE A 126 -6.43 -3.69 -22.50
N ASN A 127 -5.19 -3.60 -22.02
CA ASN A 127 -4.48 -4.69 -21.38
C ASN A 127 -3.57 -4.13 -20.28
N GLY A 128 -3.72 -4.64 -19.06
CA GLY A 128 -2.90 -4.32 -17.91
C GLY A 128 -2.22 -5.56 -17.34
N SER A 129 -1.05 -5.36 -16.76
CA SER A 129 -0.34 -6.40 -16.02
C SER A 129 0.34 -5.79 -14.80
N ASP A 130 0.21 -6.48 -13.68
CA ASP A 130 0.81 -6.09 -12.42
C ASP A 130 1.55 -7.27 -11.79
N ILE A 131 2.57 -6.95 -11.01
CA ILE A 131 3.24 -7.87 -10.10
C ILE A 131 3.18 -7.29 -8.70
N LYS A 132 2.78 -8.12 -7.74
CA LYS A 132 2.79 -7.78 -6.32
C LYS A 132 3.70 -8.76 -5.58
N SER A 133 4.71 -8.24 -4.91
CA SER A 133 5.52 -8.98 -3.94
C SER A 133 4.80 -8.96 -2.61
N ILE A 134 4.47 -10.16 -2.12
CA ILE A 134 3.86 -10.33 -0.80
C ILE A 134 5.00 -10.44 0.22
N ASN A 135 5.01 -9.59 1.23
CA ASN A 135 5.91 -9.72 2.38
C ASN A 135 5.08 -9.70 3.66
N PRO A 136 5.64 -10.07 4.83
CA PRO A 136 4.86 -10.16 6.05
C PRO A 136 4.15 -8.86 6.44
N GLY A 137 4.78 -7.70 6.22
CA GLY A 137 4.25 -6.42 6.66
C GLY A 137 4.09 -5.35 5.58
N VAL A 138 4.77 -5.46 4.44
CA VAL A 138 4.67 -4.50 3.33
C VAL A 138 4.54 -5.22 1.99
N ASP A 139 3.42 -5.00 1.31
CA ASP A 139 3.23 -5.46 -0.06
C ASP A 139 3.77 -4.38 -1.02
N TYR A 140 4.68 -4.76 -1.91
CA TYR A 140 5.17 -3.87 -2.98
C TYR A 140 4.58 -4.30 -4.30
N PHE A 141 4.21 -3.36 -5.16
CA PHE A 141 3.69 -3.68 -6.47
C PHE A 141 4.21 -2.73 -7.54
N ALA A 142 4.26 -3.26 -8.76
CA ALA A 142 4.57 -2.52 -9.96
C ALA A 142 3.75 -3.08 -11.11
N GLY A 143 3.44 -2.24 -12.08
CA GLY A 143 2.66 -2.65 -13.22
C GLY A 143 2.63 -1.60 -14.30
N ASN A 144 1.87 -1.93 -15.33
CA ASN A 144 1.66 -1.07 -16.47
C ASN A 144 0.38 -1.51 -17.18
N PHE A 145 -0.22 -0.59 -17.92
CA PHE A 145 -1.24 -0.92 -18.89
C PHE A 145 -1.02 -0.20 -20.20
N ALA A 146 -1.62 -0.74 -21.25
CA ALA A 146 -1.77 -0.09 -22.53
C ALA A 146 -3.25 -0.03 -22.88
N GLY A 147 -3.66 1.08 -23.47
CA GLY A 147 -5.04 1.29 -23.90
C GLY A 147 -5.10 2.01 -25.23
N ARG A 148 -6.17 1.77 -25.99
CA ARG A 148 -6.47 2.52 -27.21
C ARG A 148 -7.94 2.81 -27.29
N LYS A 149 -8.31 4.09 -27.22
CA LYS A 149 -9.68 4.58 -27.34
C LYS A 149 -9.91 5.18 -28.73
N VAL A 150 -11.05 4.88 -29.33
CA VAL A 150 -11.48 5.52 -30.58
C VAL A 150 -12.85 6.16 -30.37
N TYR A 151 -12.93 7.46 -30.59
CA TYR A 151 -14.16 8.25 -30.46
C TYR A 151 -14.69 8.64 -31.83
N THR A 152 -16.01 8.62 -31.98
CA THR A 152 -16.71 9.25 -33.10
C THR A 152 -17.27 10.60 -32.68
N LEU A 153 -17.05 11.61 -33.51
CA LEU A 153 -17.55 12.97 -33.32
C LEU A 153 -18.91 13.12 -34.01
N ASN A 154 -19.94 13.63 -33.32
CA ASN A 154 -21.22 14.05 -33.90
C ASN A 154 -21.82 13.09 -34.96
N ASN A 155 -21.92 11.78 -34.66
CA ASN A 155 -22.51 10.75 -35.53
C ASN A 155 -21.93 10.69 -36.98
N ASN A 156 -20.61 10.87 -37.13
CA ASN A 156 -19.75 10.77 -38.35
C ASN A 156 -19.05 12.07 -38.81
N GLY A 157 -18.94 13.09 -37.96
CA GLY A 157 -18.20 14.33 -38.25
C GLY A 157 -16.67 14.25 -38.07
N GLY A 158 -16.15 13.09 -37.65
CA GLY A 158 -14.72 12.87 -37.41
C GLY A 158 -14.42 11.73 -36.45
N THR A 159 -13.13 11.45 -36.25
CA THR A 159 -12.62 10.41 -35.36
C THR A 159 -11.48 10.94 -34.50
N ILE A 160 -11.47 10.64 -33.21
CA ILE A 160 -10.33 10.88 -32.31
C ILE A 160 -9.80 9.52 -31.85
N VAL A 161 -8.50 9.29 -31.98
CA VAL A 161 -7.81 8.11 -31.46
C VAL A 161 -6.92 8.55 -30.31
N VAL A 162 -6.97 7.83 -29.21
CA VAL A 162 -6.15 8.07 -28.02
C VAL A 162 -5.43 6.78 -27.66
N ASP A 163 -4.12 6.76 -27.85
CA ASP A 163 -3.24 5.71 -27.38
C ASP A 163 -2.71 6.07 -25.99
N ILE A 164 -2.74 5.10 -25.08
CA ILE A 164 -2.48 5.27 -23.66
C ILE A 164 -1.42 4.26 -23.24
N THR A 165 -0.40 4.72 -22.52
CA THR A 165 0.54 3.85 -21.81
C THR A 165 0.70 4.32 -20.38
N ASP A 166 0.93 3.37 -19.48
CA ASP A 166 1.10 3.65 -18.05
C ASP A 166 2.34 2.98 -17.48
N LYS A 167 2.85 3.57 -16.41
CA LYS A 167 3.73 2.90 -15.45
C LYS A 167 3.20 3.18 -14.05
N THR A 168 2.89 2.11 -13.33
CA THR A 168 2.41 2.15 -11.95
C THR A 168 3.44 1.52 -11.01
N VAL A 169 3.69 2.16 -9.87
CA VAL A 169 4.45 1.58 -8.76
C VAL A 169 3.82 1.99 -7.43
N GLY A 170 4.02 1.18 -6.40
CA GLY A 170 3.50 1.49 -5.09
C GLY A 170 3.77 0.43 -4.05
N TYR A 171 3.23 0.67 -2.86
CA TYR A 171 3.22 -0.26 -1.76
C TYR A 171 1.97 -0.10 -0.90
N SER A 172 1.70 -1.10 -0.05
CA SER A 172 0.63 -1.05 0.95
C SER A 172 1.05 -1.80 2.22
N HIS A 173 0.68 -1.25 3.38
CA HIS A 173 0.88 -1.86 4.68
C HIS A 173 -0.18 -1.40 5.69
N ALA A 174 -0.07 -1.84 6.94
CA ALA A 174 -1.04 -1.61 8.00
C ALA A 174 -1.32 -0.13 8.36
N TYR A 175 -0.41 0.78 8.00
CA TYR A 175 -0.43 2.19 8.43
C TYR A 175 -0.52 3.15 7.24
N GLY A 176 -0.55 2.65 6.01
CA GLY A 176 -0.51 3.50 4.85
C GLY A 176 -0.27 2.74 3.55
N SER A 177 -0.41 3.48 2.47
CA SER A 177 -0.16 3.01 1.12
C SER A 177 0.19 4.16 0.23
N VAL A 178 1.04 3.92 -0.76
CA VAL A 178 1.27 4.85 -1.85
C VAL A 178 1.09 4.10 -3.15
N LYS A 179 0.36 4.70 -4.09
CA LYS A 179 0.29 4.28 -5.48
C LYS A 179 0.55 5.48 -6.36
N THR A 180 1.53 5.37 -7.24
CA THR A 180 1.83 6.41 -8.23
C THR A 180 1.64 5.85 -9.63
N GLN A 181 1.01 6.62 -10.51
CA GLN A 181 0.74 6.27 -11.90
C GLN A 181 1.23 7.38 -12.82
N GLN A 182 1.98 7.01 -13.86
CA GLN A 182 2.43 7.92 -14.90
C GLN A 182 1.78 7.50 -16.22
N ILE A 183 0.76 8.26 -16.64
CA ILE A 183 -0.05 7.94 -17.81
C ILE A 183 0.32 8.89 -18.95
N ASN A 184 0.69 8.32 -20.08
CA ASN A 184 1.03 9.03 -21.30
C ASN A 184 -0.08 8.84 -22.33
N TYR A 185 -0.52 9.94 -22.92
CA TYR A 185 -1.52 9.99 -23.97
C TYR A 185 -0.87 10.46 -25.27
N THR A 186 -1.09 9.72 -26.35
CA THR A 186 -0.89 10.20 -27.72
C THR A 186 -2.25 10.29 -28.39
N ILE A 187 -2.57 11.48 -28.91
CA ILE A 187 -3.90 11.80 -29.40
C ILE A 187 -3.80 12.17 -30.86
N GLU A 188 -4.61 11.54 -31.70
CA GLU A 188 -4.76 11.86 -33.11
C GLU A 188 -6.22 12.18 -33.42
N GLY A 189 -6.48 13.37 -33.92
CA GLY A 189 -7.82 13.77 -34.35
C GLY A 189 -7.92 13.93 -35.85
N LYS A 190 -9.04 13.46 -36.42
CA LYS A 190 -9.44 13.70 -37.80
C LYS A 190 -10.85 14.27 -37.79
N THR A 191 -11.01 15.52 -38.20
CA THR A 191 -12.31 16.21 -38.23
C THR A 191 -12.63 16.70 -39.62
N VAL A 192 -13.91 16.79 -39.96
CA VAL A 192 -14.36 17.37 -41.23
C VAL A 192 -14.86 18.80 -40.98
N SER A 193 -14.25 19.78 -41.63
CA SER A 193 -14.69 21.18 -41.64
C SER A 193 -14.73 21.68 -43.08
N ASN A 194 -15.85 22.29 -43.52
CA ASN A 194 -16.04 22.79 -44.89
C ASN A 194 -15.62 21.80 -46.00
N ASN A 195 -16.08 20.54 -45.92
CA ASN A 195 -15.70 19.43 -46.83
C ASN A 195 -14.19 19.11 -46.90
N THR A 196 -13.38 19.63 -45.98
CA THR A 196 -11.94 19.39 -45.90
C THR A 196 -11.62 18.56 -44.67
N ASN A 197 -10.77 17.54 -44.84
CA ASN A 197 -10.28 16.73 -43.74
C ASN A 197 -9.16 17.47 -43.02
N ILE A 198 -9.34 17.76 -41.75
CA ILE A 198 -8.33 18.35 -40.88
C ILE A 198 -7.82 17.25 -39.96
N SER A 199 -6.50 17.05 -39.95
CA SER A 199 -5.84 16.11 -39.03
C SER A 199 -4.95 16.88 -38.07
N TRP A 200 -4.92 16.44 -36.82
CA TRP A 200 -4.10 17.03 -35.77
C TRP A 200 -3.60 15.96 -34.82
N SER A 201 -2.51 16.26 -34.12
CA SER A 201 -1.98 15.40 -33.07
C SER A 201 -1.59 16.20 -31.84
N GLY A 202 -1.61 15.52 -30.69
CA GLY A 202 -1.16 16.08 -29.43
C GLY A 202 -0.75 15.00 -28.46
N THR A 203 -0.05 15.41 -27.41
CA THR A 203 0.38 14.54 -26.33
C THR A 203 -0.03 15.13 -24.99
N ALA A 204 -0.19 14.26 -24.00
CA ALA A 204 -0.36 14.66 -22.61
C ALA A 204 0.29 13.63 -21.70
N ASN A 205 0.81 14.10 -20.57
CA ASN A 205 1.29 13.24 -19.50
C ASN A 205 0.52 13.61 -18.23
N VAL A 206 -0.05 12.62 -17.56
CA VAL A 206 -0.78 12.76 -16.30
C VAL A 206 -0.08 11.90 -15.26
N ASN A 207 0.37 12.52 -14.17
CA ASN A 207 0.91 11.81 -13.02
C ASN A 207 -0.07 11.90 -11.87
N VAL A 208 -0.47 10.75 -11.33
CA VAL A 208 -1.38 10.68 -10.19
C VAL A 208 -0.68 9.95 -9.05
N SER A 209 -0.81 10.48 -7.83
CA SER A 209 -0.39 9.81 -6.61
C SER A 209 -1.56 9.69 -5.66
N PHE A 210 -1.82 8.46 -5.19
CA PHE A 210 -2.78 8.13 -4.16
C PHE A 210 -1.99 7.78 -2.90
N THR A 211 -2.16 8.55 -1.83
CA THR A 211 -1.41 8.35 -0.59
C THR A 211 -2.37 8.21 0.57
N VAL A 212 -2.24 7.14 1.35
CA VAL A 212 -2.84 7.04 2.68
C VAL A 212 -1.69 7.00 3.67
N SER A 213 -1.71 7.89 4.66
CA SER A 213 -0.69 7.95 5.71
C SER A 213 -1.34 7.94 7.07
N SER A 214 -0.63 7.38 8.05
CA SER A 214 -1.03 7.45 9.46
C SER A 214 -0.02 8.27 10.25
N ASP A 215 -0.51 9.00 11.23
CA ASP A 215 0.30 9.67 12.24
C ASP A 215 -0.18 9.30 13.64
N LEU A 216 0.75 9.24 14.58
CA LEU A 216 0.48 8.84 15.95
C LEU A 216 1.00 9.91 16.91
N GLN A 217 0.08 10.59 17.59
CA GLN A 217 0.40 11.71 18.46
C GLN A 217 -0.06 11.47 19.89
N TYR A 218 0.75 11.85 20.87
CA TYR A 218 0.31 11.85 22.26
C TYR A 218 -0.47 13.14 22.55
N VAL A 219 -1.75 12.99 22.89
CA VAL A 219 -2.64 14.11 23.22
C VAL A 219 -2.83 14.15 24.73
N THR A 220 -2.45 15.27 25.34
CA THR A 220 -2.67 15.52 26.78
C THR A 220 -4.12 15.93 27.04
N ASN A 221 -4.60 15.67 28.26
CA ASN A 221 -5.90 16.13 28.72
C ASN A 221 -5.73 17.43 29.51
N ASP A 222 -6.58 18.43 29.24
CA ASP A 222 -6.57 19.70 29.98
C ASP A 222 -6.99 19.60 31.45
N PRO A 223 -7.99 18.78 31.84
CA PRO A 223 -8.43 18.74 33.24
C PRO A 223 -7.38 18.11 34.16
N ASN A 224 -7.11 18.74 35.30
CA ASN A 224 -6.19 18.19 36.32
C ASN A 224 -6.79 17.05 37.15
N TYR A 225 -8.13 16.91 37.17
CA TYR A 225 -8.85 15.88 37.94
C TYR A 225 -9.40 14.77 37.02
N ILE A 226 -8.51 14.16 36.26
CA ILE A 226 -8.80 13.03 35.36
C ILE A 226 -7.91 11.84 35.73
N SER A 227 -8.40 10.61 35.53
CA SER A 227 -7.68 9.38 35.89
C SER A 227 -6.50 9.05 34.97
N PHE A 228 -6.28 9.80 33.89
CA PHE A 228 -5.18 9.62 32.95
C PHE A 228 -4.74 10.95 32.31
N ARG A 229 -3.42 11.17 32.20
CA ARG A 229 -2.85 12.46 31.75
C ARG A 229 -3.07 12.78 30.26
N GLY A 230 -3.31 11.75 29.46
CA GLY A 230 -3.39 11.84 28.01
C GLY A 230 -3.36 10.44 27.42
N GLY A 231 -3.34 10.36 26.10
CA GLY A 231 -3.25 9.10 25.37
C GLY A 231 -2.87 9.33 23.93
N TYR A 232 -2.46 8.26 23.26
CA TYR A 232 -2.15 8.33 21.84
C TYR A 232 -3.42 8.44 21.00
N LEU A 233 -3.36 9.29 19.98
CA LEU A 233 -4.34 9.46 18.92
C LEU A 233 -3.69 8.97 17.62
N LEU A 234 -4.25 7.91 17.04
CA LEU A 234 -3.90 7.47 15.70
C LEU A 234 -4.82 8.21 14.72
N SER A 235 -4.24 9.01 13.84
CA SER A 235 -4.95 9.69 12.75
C SER A 235 -4.50 9.08 11.43
N GLN A 236 -5.44 8.80 10.53
CA GLN A 236 -5.16 8.31 9.19
C GLN A 236 -5.88 9.17 8.16
N ALA A 237 -5.15 9.64 7.15
CA ALA A 237 -5.70 10.51 6.12
C ALA A 237 -5.17 10.12 4.74
N GLY A 238 -6.07 10.21 3.75
CA GLY A 238 -5.77 10.06 2.34
C GLY A 238 -5.54 11.42 1.67
N GLN A 239 -4.66 11.44 0.68
CA GLN A 239 -4.48 12.55 -0.24
C GLN A 239 -4.19 12.01 -1.64
N ASP A 240 -5.00 12.48 -2.58
CA ASP A 240 -4.83 12.23 -4.00
C ASP A 240 -4.31 13.49 -4.68
N VAL A 241 -3.25 13.36 -5.48
CA VAL A 241 -2.67 14.48 -6.25
C VAL A 241 -2.59 14.10 -7.71
N MET A 242 -3.12 14.95 -8.57
CA MET A 242 -2.99 14.88 -10.03
C MET A 242 -2.14 16.04 -10.51
N THR A 243 -1.15 15.75 -11.34
CA THR A 243 -0.44 16.75 -12.15
C THR A 243 -0.56 16.35 -13.61
N TYR A 244 -0.64 17.33 -14.49
CA TYR A 244 -0.63 17.04 -15.92
C TYR A 244 0.13 18.09 -16.70
N THR A 245 0.76 17.63 -17.78
CA THR A 245 1.38 18.45 -18.82
C THR A 245 0.78 18.07 -20.15
N TYR A 246 0.72 19.01 -21.09
CA TYR A 246 0.13 18.74 -22.40
C TYR A 246 0.79 19.57 -23.49
N ASP A 247 0.76 19.02 -24.70
CA ASP A 247 1.11 19.69 -25.94
C ASP A 247 0.05 19.35 -27.00
N LEU A 248 -0.94 20.23 -27.11
CA LEU A 248 -2.12 20.08 -27.94
C LEU A 248 -2.13 21.11 -29.08
N PRO A 249 -2.86 20.87 -30.18
CA PRO A 249 -3.01 21.87 -31.23
C PRO A 249 -3.85 23.07 -30.78
N GLU A 250 -3.46 24.26 -31.22
CA GLU A 250 -4.30 25.46 -31.15
C GLU A 250 -5.07 25.60 -32.47
N PHE A 251 -6.38 25.90 -32.39
CA PHE A 251 -7.27 25.99 -33.55
C PHE A 251 -7.76 27.41 -33.80
N ASP A 252 -7.93 27.77 -35.08
CA ASP A 252 -8.72 28.95 -35.45
C ASP A 252 -10.24 28.67 -35.38
N GLY A 253 -11.06 29.70 -35.61
CA GLY A 253 -12.53 29.56 -35.65
C GLY A 253 -13.07 28.66 -36.77
N SER A 254 -12.23 28.27 -37.74
CA SER A 254 -12.58 27.32 -38.82
C SER A 254 -12.12 25.88 -38.52
N GLY A 255 -11.41 25.67 -37.40
CA GLY A 255 -10.87 24.39 -36.97
C GLY A 255 -9.50 24.03 -37.55
N ASN A 256 -8.81 24.95 -38.22
CA ASN A 256 -7.44 24.72 -38.71
C ASN A 256 -6.43 24.87 -37.57
N VAL A 257 -5.36 24.07 -37.62
CA VAL A 257 -4.26 24.18 -36.65
C VAL A 257 -3.43 25.42 -36.96
N ILE A 258 -3.38 26.36 -36.02
CA ILE A 258 -2.64 27.62 -36.13
C ILE A 258 -1.41 27.71 -35.22
N GLY A 259 -1.31 26.80 -34.24
CA GLY A 259 -0.26 26.84 -33.23
C GLY A 259 -0.25 25.63 -32.32
N ARG A 260 0.47 25.75 -31.20
CA ARG A 260 0.56 24.76 -30.13
C ARG A 260 0.07 25.39 -28.83
N ASN A 261 -0.84 24.70 -28.16
CA ASN A 261 -1.30 24.97 -26.82
C ASN A 261 -0.56 24.00 -25.88
N THR A 262 0.47 24.50 -25.20
CA THR A 262 1.23 23.75 -24.21
C THR A 262 1.01 24.32 -22.82
N GLY A 263 1.08 23.48 -21.81
CA GLY A 263 0.92 23.93 -20.44
C GLY A 263 1.00 22.80 -19.42
N SER A 264 0.83 23.19 -18.16
CA SER A 264 0.75 22.27 -17.04
C SER A 264 -0.22 22.79 -15.99
N SER A 265 -0.75 21.87 -15.20
CA SER A 265 -1.56 22.21 -14.02
C SER A 265 -1.55 21.06 -13.02
N SER A 266 -2.13 21.30 -11.86
CA SER A 266 -2.31 20.31 -10.81
C SER A 266 -3.65 20.46 -10.10
N ALA A 267 -4.08 19.39 -9.47
CA ALA A 267 -5.21 19.35 -8.55
C ALA A 267 -4.90 18.36 -7.43
N SER A 268 -5.51 18.57 -6.27
CA SER A 268 -5.45 17.62 -5.16
C SER A 268 -6.81 17.49 -4.51
N LEU A 269 -7.09 16.31 -3.95
CA LEU A 269 -8.25 16.03 -3.13
C LEU A 269 -7.78 15.37 -1.84
N ASP A 270 -8.17 15.95 -0.72
CA ASP A 270 -7.90 15.39 0.61
C ASP A 270 -9.12 14.57 1.05
N GLU A 271 -8.85 13.43 1.70
CA GLU A 271 -9.85 12.64 2.41
C GLU A 271 -10.04 13.17 3.84
N VAL A 272 -11.20 12.87 4.45
CA VAL A 272 -11.48 13.24 5.83
C VAL A 272 -10.67 12.36 6.78
N PRO A 273 -9.81 12.95 7.65
CA PRO A 273 -9.00 12.18 8.58
C PRO A 273 -9.86 11.30 9.50
N GLN A 274 -9.47 10.03 9.61
CA GLN A 274 -10.06 9.07 10.54
C GLN A 274 -9.23 9.03 11.82
N GLU A 275 -9.84 9.42 12.94
CA GLU A 275 -9.16 9.50 14.23
C GLU A 275 -9.60 8.38 15.18
N LYS A 276 -8.63 7.74 15.83
CA LYS A 276 -8.85 6.71 16.85
C LYS A 276 -8.00 6.97 18.08
N ARG A 277 -8.65 7.24 19.21
CA ARG A 277 -7.98 7.24 20.52
C ARG A 277 -7.59 5.83 20.91
N LEU A 278 -6.33 5.67 21.32
CA LEU A 278 -5.77 4.40 21.75
C LEU A 278 -5.93 4.19 23.26
N VAL A 279 -5.69 2.96 23.70
CA VAL A 279 -5.74 2.57 25.11
C VAL A 279 -4.66 3.33 25.88
N VAL A 280 -4.97 3.73 27.12
CA VAL A 280 -3.97 4.30 28.05
C VAL A 280 -3.55 3.21 29.03
N PRO A 281 -2.32 2.66 28.93
CA PRO A 281 -1.88 1.55 29.77
C PRO A 281 -1.58 2.00 31.22
N ASP A 282 -1.93 1.17 32.20
CA ASP A 282 -1.56 1.32 33.62
C ASP A 282 -0.28 0.53 33.93
N VAL A 283 0.87 1.05 33.49
CA VAL A 283 2.20 0.45 33.68
C VAL A 283 3.04 1.30 34.64
N ARG A 284 3.71 0.64 35.61
CA ARG A 284 4.32 1.32 36.76
C ARG A 284 5.84 1.41 36.72
N ASP A 285 6.50 0.46 36.09
CA ASP A 285 7.96 0.26 36.14
C ASP A 285 8.72 0.78 34.91
N ILE A 286 8.05 1.51 34.03
CA ILE A 286 8.68 2.14 32.86
C ILE A 286 9.23 3.55 33.19
N ASN A 287 8.81 4.15 34.31
CA ASN A 287 9.26 5.49 34.67
C ASN A 287 10.80 5.53 34.85
N GLY A 288 11.46 6.44 34.13
CA GLY A 288 12.91 6.61 34.18
C GLY A 288 13.71 5.67 33.27
N THR A 289 13.06 4.78 32.50
CA THR A 289 13.74 4.14 31.37
C THR A 289 13.84 5.10 30.18
N TRP A 290 14.89 4.96 29.38
CA TRP A 290 15.05 5.67 28.11
C TRP A 290 14.01 5.23 27.08
N GLY A 291 13.51 3.99 27.16
CA GLY A 291 12.47 3.47 26.27
C GLY A 291 11.04 3.80 26.71
N TYR A 292 10.86 4.79 27.62
CA TYR A 292 9.55 5.11 28.20
C TYR A 292 8.48 5.35 27.11
N ASP A 293 8.77 6.23 26.16
CA ASP A 293 7.83 6.62 25.11
C ASP A 293 7.54 5.45 24.16
N ASP A 294 8.55 4.68 23.78
CA ASP A 294 8.40 3.51 22.90
C ASP A 294 7.52 2.42 23.54
N ILE A 295 7.78 2.11 24.82
CA ILE A 295 7.00 1.11 25.55
C ILE A 295 5.55 1.59 25.69
N LEU A 296 5.36 2.85 26.10
CA LEU A 296 4.03 3.43 26.26
C LEU A 296 3.25 3.43 24.94
N LYS A 297 3.89 3.82 23.83
CA LYS A 297 3.33 3.78 22.47
C LYS A 297 2.87 2.38 22.10
N LEU A 298 3.76 1.39 22.19
CA LEU A 298 3.46 0.01 21.76
C LEU A 298 2.41 -0.67 22.65
N MET A 299 2.39 -0.38 23.96
CA MET A 299 1.32 -0.83 24.86
C MET A 299 -0.03 -0.17 24.53
N SER A 300 -0.02 1.13 24.18
CA SER A 300 -1.23 1.85 23.75
C SER A 300 -1.81 1.29 22.45
N MET A 301 -0.94 0.81 21.55
CA MET A 301 -1.29 0.10 20.32
C MET A 301 -1.64 -1.38 20.53
N GLU A 302 -1.63 -1.87 21.78
CA GLU A 302 -1.88 -3.28 22.15
C GLU A 302 -0.92 -4.29 21.49
N ILE A 303 0.23 -3.81 21.02
CA ILE A 303 1.32 -4.62 20.47
C ILE A 303 1.94 -5.44 21.60
N PHE A 304 2.37 -4.76 22.67
CA PHE A 304 2.69 -5.41 23.93
C PHE A 304 1.42 -5.61 24.78
N PRO A 305 1.35 -6.69 25.57
CA PRO A 305 0.17 -6.99 26.38
C PRO A 305 -0.01 -5.97 27.51
N ASN A 306 -1.28 -5.68 27.83
CA ASN A 306 -1.71 -4.79 28.91
C ASN A 306 -2.24 -5.57 30.14
N ASP A 307 -1.87 -6.84 30.27
CA ASP A 307 -2.35 -7.76 31.31
C ASP A 307 -1.58 -7.67 32.64
N SER A 308 -0.44 -6.97 32.64
CA SER A 308 0.43 -6.75 33.80
C SER A 308 0.66 -5.27 34.03
N LYS A 309 0.78 -4.86 35.31
CA LYS A 309 1.21 -3.51 35.71
C LYS A 309 2.73 -3.29 35.60
N TYR A 310 3.47 -4.36 35.29
CA TYR A 310 4.92 -4.38 35.20
C TYR A 310 5.34 -4.91 33.84
N PHE A 311 6.11 -4.11 33.10
CA PHE A 311 6.64 -4.44 31.79
C PHE A 311 7.98 -5.20 31.88
N GLY A 312 8.81 -4.87 32.88
CA GLY A 312 10.17 -5.37 33.04
C GLY A 312 11.13 -4.88 31.94
N PRO A 313 11.38 -3.56 31.80
CA PRO A 313 12.15 -2.99 30.68
C PRO A 313 13.52 -3.62 30.45
N LYS A 314 14.25 -3.96 31.54
CA LYS A 314 15.61 -4.52 31.50
C LYS A 314 15.67 -6.04 31.35
N LEU A 315 14.52 -6.72 31.37
CA LEU A 315 14.51 -8.17 31.21
C LEU A 315 14.76 -8.55 29.75
N PRO A 316 15.41 -9.69 29.48
CA PRO A 316 15.49 -10.25 28.14
C PRO A 316 14.11 -10.44 27.52
N ILE A 317 13.95 -10.08 26.25
CA ILE A 317 12.73 -10.40 25.52
C ILE A 317 12.80 -11.82 24.96
N THR A 318 11.71 -12.59 25.12
CA THR A 318 11.62 -13.93 24.57
C THR A 318 11.33 -13.88 23.07
N ARG A 319 11.69 -14.95 22.37
CA ARG A 319 11.39 -15.12 20.95
C ARG A 319 9.90 -15.05 20.66
N THR A 320 9.06 -15.64 21.50
CA THR A 320 7.60 -15.54 21.37
C THR A 320 7.12 -14.10 21.50
N ASP A 321 7.49 -13.41 22.58
CA ASP A 321 7.01 -12.04 22.86
C ASP A 321 7.37 -11.10 21.71
N PHE A 322 8.61 -11.16 21.22
CA PHE A 322 9.06 -10.33 20.10
C PHE A 322 8.34 -10.69 18.79
N THR A 323 8.17 -11.98 18.50
CA THR A 323 7.47 -12.44 17.29
C THR A 323 6.02 -11.97 17.27
N VAL A 324 5.32 -12.09 18.40
CA VAL A 324 3.93 -11.64 18.54
C VAL A 324 3.86 -10.12 18.43
N ALA A 325 4.80 -9.39 19.05
CA ALA A 325 4.84 -7.94 18.97
C ALA A 325 5.04 -7.46 17.52
N VAL A 326 6.01 -8.02 16.78
CA VAL A 326 6.23 -7.67 15.37
C VAL A 326 5.02 -8.08 14.51
N ALA A 327 4.45 -9.27 14.71
CA ALA A 327 3.26 -9.70 14.00
C ALA A 327 2.08 -8.73 14.21
N LYS A 328 1.86 -8.25 15.43
CA LYS A 328 0.84 -7.23 15.71
C LYS A 328 1.20 -5.87 15.12
N ALA A 329 2.46 -5.46 15.19
CA ALA A 329 2.93 -4.20 14.63
C ALA A 329 2.72 -4.13 13.11
N ILE A 330 2.84 -5.25 12.40
CA ILE A 330 2.54 -5.31 10.96
C ILE A 330 1.08 -5.70 10.66
N ASN A 331 0.23 -5.75 11.68
CA ASN A 331 -1.18 -6.16 11.60
C ASN A 331 -1.39 -7.55 10.96
N LEU A 332 -0.46 -8.48 11.19
CA LEU A 332 -0.57 -9.87 10.75
C LEU A 332 -1.65 -10.58 11.55
N ALA A 333 -2.69 -11.04 10.87
CA ALA A 333 -3.79 -11.77 11.50
C ALA A 333 -3.31 -13.12 12.08
N PRO A 334 -3.69 -13.47 13.32
CA PRO A 334 -3.34 -14.76 13.89
C PRO A 334 -4.07 -15.89 13.16
N TYR A 335 -3.40 -17.04 13.02
CA TYR A 335 -4.06 -18.26 12.56
C TYR A 335 -5.13 -18.68 13.57
N THR A 336 -6.38 -18.77 13.12
CA THR A 336 -7.48 -19.28 13.93
C THR A 336 -7.67 -20.76 13.71
N VAL A 337 -7.60 -21.56 14.77
CA VAL A 337 -8.00 -22.96 14.72
C VAL A 337 -9.51 -23.01 14.41
N PRO A 338 -9.96 -23.70 13.35
CA PRO A 338 -11.38 -23.79 13.03
C PRO A 338 -12.17 -24.36 14.22
N LYS A 339 -13.12 -23.58 14.78
CA LYS A 339 -13.99 -24.04 15.87
C LYS A 339 -14.91 -25.16 15.35
N MET A 340 -14.90 -26.30 16.04
CA MET A 340 -15.71 -27.47 15.69
C MET A 340 -17.19 -27.21 15.98
N THR A 341 -17.95 -26.73 15.00
CA THR A 341 -19.41 -26.68 15.09
C THR A 341 -19.99 -27.70 14.12
N GLY A 342 -20.31 -28.90 14.63
CA GLY A 342 -21.07 -29.92 13.91
C GLY A 342 -20.46 -31.33 13.86
N TYR A 343 -21.34 -32.32 13.74
CA TYR A 343 -21.07 -33.76 13.61
C TYR A 343 -20.52 -34.12 12.22
N SER A 344 -19.37 -33.57 11.81
CA SER A 344 -18.74 -33.96 10.54
C SER A 344 -17.60 -34.96 10.79
N LYS A 345 -17.78 -36.18 10.29
CA LYS A 345 -16.97 -37.39 10.57
C LYS A 345 -15.60 -37.45 9.87
N SER A 346 -15.14 -36.37 9.25
CA SER A 346 -13.82 -36.33 8.62
C SER A 346 -13.28 -34.90 8.58
N LYS A 347 -12.45 -34.55 9.55
CA LYS A 347 -11.49 -33.45 9.43
C LYS A 347 -10.33 -33.69 10.40
N THR A 348 -9.12 -33.64 9.86
CA THR A 348 -7.85 -33.81 10.57
C THR A 348 -7.70 -32.75 11.66
N ALA A 349 -7.33 -33.17 12.88
CA ALA A 349 -6.99 -32.26 13.96
C ALA A 349 -5.84 -31.34 13.53
N GLU A 350 -5.88 -30.09 14.00
CA GLU A 350 -4.80 -29.13 13.80
C GLU A 350 -3.53 -29.62 14.51
N VAL A 351 -2.41 -29.66 13.78
CA VAL A 351 -1.10 -30.09 14.30
C VAL A 351 -0.14 -28.93 14.21
N SER A 352 0.48 -28.59 15.33
CA SER A 352 1.51 -27.55 15.37
C SER A 352 2.70 -27.93 14.49
N PRO A 353 3.23 -27.00 13.68
CA PRO A 353 4.50 -27.22 12.99
C PRO A 353 5.69 -27.28 13.95
N PHE A 354 5.51 -26.86 15.20
CA PHE A 354 6.54 -26.84 16.24
C PHE A 354 6.14 -27.73 17.42
N VAL A 355 7.00 -28.70 17.78
CA VAL A 355 6.71 -29.66 18.84
C VAL A 355 6.68 -29.03 20.24
N ASP A 356 7.31 -27.87 20.38
CA ASP A 356 7.43 -27.09 21.61
C ASP A 356 6.43 -25.93 21.70
N VAL A 357 5.45 -25.87 20.78
CA VAL A 357 4.36 -24.90 20.83
C VAL A 357 3.03 -25.65 20.73
N SER A 358 2.25 -25.63 21.81
CA SER A 358 0.93 -26.27 21.85
C SER A 358 -0.08 -25.50 20.99
N THR A 359 -1.00 -26.21 20.31
CA THR A 359 -2.11 -25.59 19.57
C THR A 359 -3.13 -24.90 20.49
N SER A 360 -3.07 -25.16 21.81
CA SER A 360 -3.88 -24.51 22.83
C SER A 360 -3.23 -23.25 23.44
N ASP A 361 -1.99 -22.96 23.08
CA ASP A 361 -1.28 -21.75 23.53
C ASP A 361 -1.94 -20.50 22.93
N SER A 362 -2.11 -19.44 23.73
CA SER A 362 -2.72 -18.18 23.27
C SER A 362 -1.93 -17.51 22.13
N ASN A 363 -0.61 -17.73 22.08
CA ASN A 363 0.29 -17.18 21.08
C ASN A 363 0.45 -18.11 19.85
N TYR A 364 -0.08 -19.33 19.90
CA TYR A 364 0.03 -20.29 18.79
C TYR A 364 -0.38 -19.70 17.44
N GLY A 365 -1.52 -18.99 17.43
CA GLY A 365 -2.06 -18.39 16.21
C GLY A 365 -1.09 -17.41 15.56
N TYR A 366 -0.44 -16.55 16.35
CA TYR A 366 0.55 -15.61 15.86
C TYR A 366 1.85 -16.28 15.45
N ILE A 367 2.36 -17.22 16.26
CA ILE A 367 3.60 -17.96 15.95
C ILE A 367 3.46 -18.68 14.61
N LYS A 368 2.34 -19.37 14.40
CA LYS A 368 2.06 -20.07 13.16
C LYS A 368 1.92 -19.10 11.98
N ALA A 369 1.15 -18.03 12.13
CA ALA A 369 0.97 -17.03 11.07
C ALA A 369 2.30 -16.37 10.68
N ALA A 370 3.11 -15.96 11.66
CA ALA A 370 4.44 -15.39 11.44
C ALA A 370 5.37 -16.37 10.71
N SER A 371 5.34 -17.65 11.08
CA SER A 371 6.13 -18.67 10.38
C SER A 371 5.64 -18.90 8.94
N GLN A 372 4.33 -18.93 8.71
CA GLN A 372 3.74 -19.12 7.38
C GLN A 372 4.00 -17.92 6.46
N ALA A 373 4.00 -16.70 7.00
CA ALA A 373 4.31 -15.48 6.27
C ALA A 373 5.81 -15.34 5.95
N GLY A 374 6.68 -16.18 6.54
CA GLY A 374 8.13 -16.08 6.38
C GLY A 374 8.78 -15.00 7.24
N LEU A 375 8.05 -14.41 8.19
CA LEU A 375 8.58 -13.42 9.14
C LEU A 375 9.68 -14.02 10.01
N ILE A 376 9.46 -15.26 10.47
CA ILE A 376 10.38 -15.97 11.36
C ILE A 376 10.42 -17.46 11.01
N SER A 377 11.55 -18.11 11.27
CA SER A 377 11.71 -19.56 11.10
C SER A 377 11.93 -20.25 12.44
N GLY A 378 11.77 -21.56 12.51
CA GLY A 378 12.18 -22.34 13.69
C GLY A 378 13.69 -22.25 13.93
N THR A 379 14.12 -22.50 15.17
CA THR A 379 15.54 -22.58 15.55
C THR A 379 16.17 -23.92 15.13
N ALA A 380 15.34 -24.95 14.97
CA ALA A 380 15.70 -26.27 14.46
C ALA A 380 14.49 -26.90 13.75
N PRO A 381 14.63 -28.05 13.06
CA PRO A 381 13.49 -28.75 12.48
C PRO A 381 12.40 -29.01 13.53
N ASN A 382 11.19 -28.50 13.26
CA ASN A 382 10.02 -28.57 14.13
C ASN A 382 10.21 -27.95 15.54
N GLN A 383 11.17 -27.06 15.75
CA GLN A 383 11.38 -26.38 17.05
C GLN A 383 11.30 -24.86 16.87
N PHE A 384 10.51 -24.19 17.70
CA PHE A 384 10.42 -22.72 17.70
C PHE A 384 11.35 -22.06 18.73
N SER A 385 11.52 -22.69 19.89
CA SER A 385 12.19 -22.20 21.10
C SER A 385 11.53 -20.93 21.69
N PRO A 386 10.27 -21.02 22.17
CA PRO A 386 9.46 -19.86 22.55
C PRO A 386 10.10 -19.00 23.65
N ASP A 387 10.66 -19.63 24.68
CA ASP A 387 11.22 -18.94 25.86
C ASP A 387 12.68 -18.49 25.67
N LYS A 388 13.30 -18.81 24.52
CA LYS A 388 14.68 -18.43 24.24
C LYS A 388 14.77 -16.90 24.13
N PRO A 389 15.69 -16.23 24.84
CA PRO A 389 16.00 -14.83 24.60
C PRO A 389 16.48 -14.60 23.15
N LEU A 390 16.09 -13.47 22.56
CA LEU A 390 16.57 -13.08 21.24
C LEU A 390 17.87 -12.29 21.31
N THR A 391 18.70 -12.45 20.27
CA THR A 391 19.82 -11.54 20.05
C THR A 391 19.43 -10.32 19.23
N ARG A 392 20.24 -9.26 19.28
CA ARG A 392 20.08 -8.06 18.43
C ARG A 392 20.05 -8.42 16.93
N ALA A 393 20.89 -9.36 16.49
CA ALA A 393 20.90 -9.84 15.12
C ALA A 393 19.60 -10.57 14.73
N GLU A 394 19.06 -11.43 15.60
CA GLU A 394 17.81 -12.14 15.31
C GLU A 394 16.65 -11.15 15.17
N ALA A 395 16.59 -10.14 16.05
CA ALA A 395 15.59 -9.07 15.97
C ALA A 395 15.72 -8.23 14.69
N ALA A 396 16.94 -7.87 14.30
CA ALA A 396 17.23 -7.13 13.07
C ALA A 396 16.71 -7.85 11.81
N VAL A 397 17.01 -9.15 11.72
CA VAL A 397 16.52 -9.99 10.62
C VAL A 397 15.00 -10.04 10.57
N ILE A 398 14.33 -10.15 11.71
CA ILE A 398 12.87 -10.27 11.75
C ILE A 398 12.19 -9.01 11.21
N PHE A 399 12.57 -7.80 11.64
CA PHE A 399 11.88 -6.59 11.19
C PHE A 399 12.23 -6.23 9.74
N ILE A 400 13.46 -6.47 9.26
CA ILE A 400 13.81 -6.23 7.85
C ILE A 400 13.06 -7.20 6.92
N ARG A 401 12.88 -8.45 7.35
CA ARG A 401 11.99 -9.39 6.64
C ARG A 401 10.55 -8.91 6.65
N ALA A 402 10.07 -8.37 7.77
CA ALA A 402 8.73 -7.81 7.86
C ALA A 402 8.50 -6.71 6.80
N LEU A 403 9.50 -5.83 6.62
CA LEU A 403 9.49 -4.76 5.62
C LEU A 403 9.76 -5.25 4.19
N GLY A 404 10.22 -6.48 3.97
CA GLY A 404 10.55 -7.02 2.65
C GLY A 404 11.80 -6.43 2.00
N LEU A 405 12.71 -5.84 2.80
CA LEU A 405 13.83 -5.03 2.28
C LEU A 405 15.19 -5.74 2.27
N SER A 406 15.27 -7.01 2.66
CA SER A 406 16.53 -7.79 2.71
C SER A 406 17.34 -7.82 1.40
N ASN A 407 16.67 -7.59 0.27
CA ASN A 407 17.29 -7.59 -1.06
C ASN A 407 17.99 -6.27 -1.42
N LEU A 408 17.83 -5.20 -0.62
CA LEU A 408 18.52 -3.93 -0.85
C LEU A 408 20.02 -3.99 -0.54
N ALA A 409 20.47 -4.97 0.26
CA ALA A 409 21.89 -5.14 0.52
C ALA A 409 22.68 -5.47 -0.76
N PRO A 410 23.88 -4.88 -0.97
CA PRO A 410 24.73 -5.15 -2.11
C PRO A 410 25.00 -6.64 -2.34
N SER A 411 25.31 -6.99 -3.58
CA SER A 411 25.87 -8.31 -3.89
C SER A 411 27.37 -8.34 -3.57
N GLY A 412 27.89 -9.53 -3.25
CA GLY A 412 29.30 -9.71 -2.92
C GLY A 412 29.67 -9.28 -1.50
N ASN A 413 30.91 -8.84 -1.31
CA ASN A 413 31.44 -8.43 -0.02
C ASN A 413 31.14 -6.94 0.23
N PHE A 414 30.49 -6.65 1.34
CA PHE A 414 30.20 -5.30 1.82
C PHE A 414 30.42 -5.24 3.34
N ASN A 415 30.54 -4.02 3.85
CA ASN A 415 30.64 -3.72 5.28
C ASN A 415 29.32 -3.10 5.74
N THR A 416 28.88 -3.44 6.95
CA THR A 416 27.62 -2.97 7.55
C THR A 416 27.64 -1.53 8.04
N GLY A 417 28.82 -0.90 8.12
CA GLY A 417 29.03 0.40 8.74
C GLY A 417 29.41 0.32 10.22
N PHE A 418 29.20 -0.82 10.87
CA PHE A 418 29.57 -1.03 12.27
C PHE A 418 31.04 -1.40 12.45
N LYS A 419 31.64 -0.99 13.56
CA LYS A 419 33.05 -1.29 13.88
C LYS A 419 33.28 -2.77 14.14
N ASP A 420 32.29 -3.45 14.67
CA ASP A 420 32.28 -4.88 14.97
C ASP A 420 31.68 -5.72 13.82
N ASP A 421 31.75 -5.22 12.58
CA ASP A 421 31.24 -5.90 11.36
C ASP A 421 31.73 -7.35 11.21
N PHE A 422 32.92 -7.65 11.72
CA PHE A 422 33.51 -8.99 11.68
C PHE A 422 32.85 -9.99 12.65
N SER A 423 32.20 -9.51 13.73
CA SER A 423 31.45 -10.35 14.68
C SER A 423 29.98 -10.52 14.30
N ILE A 424 29.51 -9.82 13.26
CA ILE A 424 28.16 -9.98 12.75
C ILE A 424 28.02 -11.34 12.06
N PRO A 425 27.06 -12.18 12.45
CA PRO A 425 26.83 -13.46 11.79
C PRO A 425 26.50 -13.28 10.30
N ALA A 426 27.09 -14.13 9.44
CA ALA A 426 26.91 -14.03 8.00
C ALA A 426 25.44 -14.08 7.56
N TRP A 427 24.58 -14.82 8.27
CA TRP A 427 23.14 -14.92 8.00
C TRP A 427 22.36 -13.64 8.32
N ALA A 428 22.87 -12.77 9.19
CA ALA A 428 22.25 -11.51 9.59
C ALA A 428 22.82 -10.29 8.87
N LYS A 429 24.02 -10.43 8.27
CA LYS A 429 24.81 -9.32 7.76
C LYS A 429 24.08 -8.46 6.72
N ARG A 430 23.29 -9.08 5.84
CA ARG A 430 22.48 -8.37 4.84
C ARG A 430 21.39 -7.52 5.48
N ASP A 431 20.63 -8.10 6.39
CA ASP A 431 19.53 -7.41 7.06
C ASP A 431 20.07 -6.30 7.98
N ILE A 432 21.17 -6.54 8.71
CA ILE A 432 21.79 -5.51 9.54
C ILE A 432 22.35 -4.36 8.70
N TYR A 433 22.96 -4.64 7.54
CA TYR A 433 23.36 -3.59 6.60
C TYR A 433 22.16 -2.72 6.21
N VAL A 434 21.08 -3.34 5.72
CA VAL A 434 19.88 -2.60 5.31
C VAL A 434 19.31 -1.80 6.47
N ALA A 435 19.20 -2.41 7.65
CA ALA A 435 18.69 -1.75 8.85
C ALA A 435 19.49 -0.50 9.26
N ASN A 436 20.82 -0.54 9.09
CA ASN A 436 21.69 0.60 9.33
C ASN A 436 21.48 1.69 8.26
N GLU A 437 21.46 1.31 6.98
CA GLU A 437 21.29 2.26 5.86
C GLU A 437 19.96 3.02 5.93
N ILE A 438 18.89 2.36 6.36
CA ILE A 438 17.56 2.98 6.51
C ILE A 438 17.29 3.54 7.92
N GLY A 439 18.31 3.58 8.78
CA GLY A 439 18.24 4.23 10.11
C GLY A 439 17.36 3.51 11.14
N LEU A 440 16.98 2.25 10.92
CA LEU A 440 16.19 1.47 11.87
C LEU A 440 17.00 0.85 13.00
N LEU A 441 18.32 0.82 12.83
CA LEU A 441 19.23 0.20 13.77
C LEU A 441 20.47 1.09 13.92
N GLU A 442 20.78 1.41 15.16
CA GLU A 442 21.89 2.27 15.56
C GLU A 442 22.87 1.46 16.40
N GLY A 443 24.14 1.79 16.26
CA GLY A 443 25.20 1.23 17.10
C GLY A 443 25.24 1.88 18.48
N ASP A 444 26.00 1.27 19.38
CA ASP A 444 26.30 1.83 20.69
C ASP A 444 27.15 3.13 20.58
N SER A 445 27.50 3.71 21.73
CA SER A 445 28.36 4.91 21.79
C SER A 445 29.75 4.72 21.17
N TYR A 446 30.18 3.47 20.97
CA TYR A 446 31.46 3.12 20.36
C TYR A 446 31.32 2.81 18.86
N GLY A 447 30.10 2.70 18.32
CA GLY A 447 29.81 2.34 16.93
C GLY A 447 29.75 0.84 16.67
N ASN A 448 29.55 0.02 17.69
CA ASN A 448 29.33 -1.42 17.58
C ASN A 448 27.83 -1.74 17.55
N ILE A 449 27.44 -2.84 16.91
CA ILE A 449 26.06 -3.32 16.96
C ILE A 449 25.83 -4.38 18.05
N ASP A 450 26.89 -5.04 18.52
CA ASP A 450 26.81 -6.10 19.53
C ASP A 450 25.81 -7.18 19.11
N ALA A 451 25.94 -7.64 17.86
CA ALA A 451 24.95 -8.46 17.15
C ALA A 451 24.53 -9.75 17.90
N ASN A 452 25.40 -10.28 18.76
CA ASN A 452 25.18 -11.53 19.49
C ASN A 452 24.64 -11.31 20.91
N ASP A 453 24.55 -10.05 21.37
CA ASP A 453 24.07 -9.74 22.71
C ASP A 453 22.56 -9.91 22.82
N THR A 454 22.12 -10.27 24.02
CA THR A 454 20.71 -10.50 24.32
C THR A 454 19.96 -9.18 24.35
N LEU A 455 18.83 -9.13 23.64
CA LEU A 455 17.98 -7.97 23.54
C LEU A 455 17.07 -7.83 24.77
N THR A 456 17.07 -6.66 25.39
CA THR A 456 16.13 -6.33 26.46
C THR A 456 14.75 -5.93 25.91
N ARG A 457 13.71 -5.97 26.76
CA ARG A 457 12.35 -5.59 26.36
C ARG A 457 12.23 -4.12 25.95
N GLU A 458 12.96 -3.21 26.60
CA GLU A 458 12.99 -1.79 26.21
C GLU A 458 13.69 -1.55 24.86
N GLU A 459 14.78 -2.27 24.58
CA GLU A 459 15.45 -2.18 23.28
C GLU A 459 14.58 -2.74 22.16
N ALA A 460 13.90 -3.85 22.42
CA ALA A 460 12.92 -4.41 21.50
C ALA A 460 11.77 -3.43 21.22
N ALA A 461 11.27 -2.75 22.26
CA ALA A 461 10.25 -1.73 22.11
C ALA A 461 10.73 -0.59 21.21
N ALA A 462 11.94 -0.07 21.45
CA ALA A 462 12.52 0.97 20.60
C ALA A 462 12.66 0.53 19.13
N MET A 463 13.15 -0.70 18.89
CA MET A 463 13.29 -1.23 17.52
C MET A 463 11.95 -1.35 16.79
N ILE A 464 10.91 -1.87 17.46
CA ILE A 464 9.57 -2.01 16.88
C ILE A 464 8.92 -0.64 16.68
N SER A 465 9.10 0.29 17.62
CA SER A 465 8.61 1.66 17.52
C SER A 465 9.19 2.39 16.30
N ARG A 466 10.50 2.30 16.09
CA ARG A 466 11.17 2.84 14.89
C ARG A 466 10.68 2.20 13.60
N MET A 467 10.47 0.89 13.58
CA MET A 467 9.89 0.20 12.42
C MET A 467 8.52 0.76 12.05
N ILE A 468 7.64 0.98 13.05
CA ILE A 468 6.32 1.57 12.83
C ILE A 468 6.44 3.00 12.31
N ASP A 469 7.34 3.81 12.87
CA ASP A 469 7.54 5.20 12.43
C ASP A 469 8.06 5.27 11.00
N PHE A 470 9.00 4.39 10.62
CA PHE A 470 9.49 4.27 9.26
C PHE A 470 8.35 3.92 8.27
N MET A 471 7.48 2.99 8.65
CA MET A 471 6.30 2.65 7.83
C MET A 471 5.32 3.82 7.74
N MET A 472 5.09 4.57 8.82
CA MET A 472 4.17 5.70 8.84
C MET A 472 4.67 6.90 8.03
N LYS A 473 5.99 7.15 8.01
CA LYS A 473 6.57 8.41 7.50
C LYS A 473 7.52 8.19 6.32
N ASP A 474 8.63 7.50 6.55
CA ASP A 474 9.78 7.52 5.65
C ASP A 474 9.53 6.77 4.34
N LEU A 475 8.80 5.65 4.40
CA LEU A 475 8.46 4.88 3.20
C LEU A 475 7.60 5.70 2.22
N THR A 476 6.72 6.56 2.75
CA THR A 476 5.84 7.45 1.98
C THR A 476 6.65 8.48 1.22
N VAL A 477 7.62 9.10 1.90
CA VAL A 477 8.47 10.14 1.32
C VAL A 477 9.26 9.58 0.13
N ASP A 478 9.82 8.38 0.27
CA ASP A 478 10.65 7.78 -0.78
C ASP A 478 9.89 7.58 -2.10
N TYR A 479 8.68 7.02 -2.02
CA TYR A 479 7.87 6.71 -3.21
C TYR A 479 7.25 7.97 -3.84
N VAL A 480 6.77 8.91 -3.03
CA VAL A 480 6.16 10.13 -3.54
C VAL A 480 7.21 11.03 -4.19
N GLN A 481 8.35 11.26 -3.53
CA GLN A 481 9.37 12.18 -4.06
C GLN A 481 10.09 11.64 -5.29
N LYS A 482 10.34 10.32 -5.36
CA LYS A 482 11.03 9.72 -6.51
C LYS A 482 10.17 9.59 -7.77
N VAL A 483 8.84 9.76 -7.68
CA VAL A 483 7.96 9.65 -8.85
C VAL A 483 7.41 11.02 -9.27
N ILE A 484 7.13 11.92 -8.33
CA ILE A 484 6.62 13.26 -8.65
C ILE A 484 7.74 14.20 -9.14
N ASN A 485 8.99 14.01 -8.71
CA ASN A 485 10.12 14.89 -9.06
C ASN A 485 11.01 14.36 -10.21
N TYR A 486 10.61 13.30 -10.91
CA TYR A 486 11.38 12.72 -12.02
C TYR A 486 10.72 12.87 -13.38
#